data_AF-A0A126T612-F1
#
_entry.id   AF-A0A126T612-F1
#
_cell.length_a   1.000
_cell.length_b   1.000
_cell.length_c   1.000
_cell.angle_alpha   90.00
_cell.angle_beta   90.00
_cell.angle_gamma   90.00
#
_symmetry.space_group_name_H-M   'P 1'
#
loop_
_entity.id
_entity.type
_entity.pdbx_description
1 polymer ?
#
loop_
_entity_poly.entity_id
_entity_poly.type
_entity_poly.pdbx_seq_one_letter_code
_entity_poly.pdbx_strand_id
1 'polypeptide(L)'
;MNILLTGATGFIGSAVLCELLRQGHLITACCRHPERLLVDNPNLTPLTLDFAKATTIDSWLPHLQNIDAIVNCVGIIAENKSQSFAQLHTQVPIALFQAGARAGVKKIVQLSALGADANAESSYHLSKRAADDVLRELAMDWFVLQPSLVYGPGGQSNSLFHALATLPVHLLPDGGQQLLQPIHIDDVTAAVSRCLEPAVSDRKTLTLVGPSPISYADWLQGLRRRLGKPKASTCSVHYRYALVIAGFGKWMGEPILSKDNVAMLNRGNSADSGPISALLGRSPVSVSEALFEQPASQAERWHAGLYFLKPLLRYTIAIVWLWSGITSLFFYPHQLSYQLLVPLGITGVGAPIALYGLAAMDIALGLATLARFRFRSLMLWQFWIVLSYSLAVVACLPEFLFHPFGPLLKNLPFLMCLLILKELEGEQS
;
A
#
# COMPACT_ATOMS: atom_id res chain seq x y z
N MET A 1 -26.91 9.96 14.74
CA MET A 1 -26.37 11.06 13.90
C MET A 1 -26.22 10.56 12.49
N ASN A 2 -26.39 11.45 11.51
CA ASN A 2 -26.07 11.22 10.12
C ASN A 2 -24.65 11.75 9.82
N ILE A 3 -23.75 10.87 9.36
CA ILE A 3 -22.32 11.15 9.26
C ILE A 3 -21.86 10.93 7.83
N LEU A 4 -21.17 11.91 7.25
CA LEU A 4 -20.41 11.71 6.02
C LEU A 4 -19.01 11.19 6.39
N LEU A 5 -18.69 9.96 5.99
CA LEU A 5 -17.38 9.34 6.19
C LEU A 5 -16.65 9.25 4.85
N THR A 6 -15.53 9.97 4.71
CA THR A 6 -14.68 9.85 3.52
C THR A 6 -13.55 8.85 3.78
N GLY A 7 -13.11 8.14 2.73
CA GLY A 7 -12.02 7.17 2.86
C GLY A 7 -12.45 5.85 3.51
N ALA A 8 -13.75 5.52 3.47
CA ALA A 8 -14.35 4.35 4.12
C ALA A 8 -13.79 2.98 3.67
N THR A 9 -13.12 2.92 2.51
CA THR A 9 -12.47 1.70 2.00
C THR A 9 -11.00 1.56 2.40
N GLY A 10 -10.42 2.57 3.05
CA GLY A 10 -9.05 2.54 3.58
C GLY A 10 -8.97 1.83 4.94
N PHE A 11 -7.76 1.53 5.40
CA PHE A 11 -7.54 0.79 6.65
C PHE A 11 -8.19 1.46 7.88
N ILE A 12 -7.95 2.76 8.09
CA ILE A 12 -8.55 3.49 9.22
C ILE A 12 -10.04 3.72 8.98
N GLY A 13 -10.41 4.14 7.76
CA GLY A 13 -11.79 4.47 7.43
C GLY A 13 -12.76 3.28 7.53
N SER A 14 -12.33 2.07 7.17
CA SER A 14 -13.16 0.87 7.28
C SER A 14 -13.37 0.47 8.75
N ALA A 15 -12.34 0.59 9.59
CA ALA A 15 -12.46 0.35 11.03
C ALA A 15 -13.40 1.37 11.69
N VAL A 16 -13.26 2.66 11.33
CA VAL A 16 -14.16 3.73 11.78
C VAL A 16 -15.59 3.46 11.30
N LEU A 17 -15.78 3.07 10.05
CA LEU A 17 -17.10 2.72 9.50
C LEU A 17 -17.78 1.63 10.33
N CYS A 18 -17.07 0.53 10.59
CA CYS A 18 -17.60 -0.57 11.39
C CYS A 18 -18.00 -0.11 12.80
N GLU A 19 -17.16 0.68 13.46
CA GLU A 19 -17.45 1.16 14.82
C GLU A 19 -18.64 2.11 14.85
N LEU A 20 -18.75 3.05 13.91
CA LEU A 20 -19.88 3.99 13.87
C LEU A 20 -21.20 3.30 13.52
N LEU A 21 -21.18 2.31 12.61
CA LEU A 21 -22.36 1.49 12.32
C LEU A 21 -22.78 0.66 13.54
N ARG A 22 -21.83 0.10 14.29
CA ARG A 22 -22.10 -0.65 15.54
C ARG A 22 -22.77 0.22 16.60
N GLN A 23 -22.49 1.52 16.61
CA GLN A 23 -23.12 2.50 17.49
C GLN A 23 -24.48 3.01 16.98
N GLY A 24 -24.96 2.50 15.83
CA GLY A 24 -26.27 2.83 15.28
C GLY A 24 -26.33 4.16 14.54
N HIS A 25 -25.18 4.73 14.14
CA HIS A 25 -25.15 5.93 13.29
C HIS A 25 -25.59 5.61 11.86
N LEU A 26 -26.16 6.62 11.18
CA LEU A 26 -26.42 6.59 9.74
C LEU A 26 -25.18 7.11 9.02
N ILE A 27 -24.58 6.32 8.14
CA ILE A 27 -23.31 6.64 7.50
C ILE A 27 -23.49 6.78 6.00
N THR A 28 -23.16 7.97 5.49
CA THR A 28 -22.88 8.16 4.06
C THR A 28 -21.41 7.89 3.82
N ALA A 29 -21.07 6.73 3.25
CA ALA A 29 -19.69 6.31 3.01
C ALA A 29 -19.22 6.78 1.64
N CYS A 30 -18.45 7.87 1.62
CA CYS A 30 -17.87 8.44 0.42
C CYS A 30 -16.57 7.70 0.05
N CYS A 31 -16.56 7.07 -1.12
CA CYS A 31 -15.40 6.36 -1.65
C CYS A 31 -15.42 6.29 -3.19
N ARG A 32 -14.29 5.91 -3.79
CA ARG A 32 -14.16 5.79 -5.25
C ARG A 32 -14.78 4.50 -5.81
N HIS A 33 -14.76 3.45 -4.99
CA HIS A 33 -15.08 2.07 -5.35
C HIS A 33 -15.99 1.46 -4.28
N PRO A 34 -17.30 1.78 -4.29
CA PRO A 34 -18.26 1.26 -3.31
C PRO A 34 -18.31 -0.27 -3.23
N GLU A 35 -18.00 -0.96 -4.33
CA GLU A 35 -17.94 -2.42 -4.40
C GLU A 35 -16.89 -3.04 -3.46
N ARG A 36 -15.97 -2.22 -2.92
CA ARG A 36 -14.96 -2.63 -1.94
C ARG A 36 -15.41 -2.47 -0.49
N LEU A 37 -16.60 -1.90 -0.24
CA LEU A 37 -17.16 -1.85 1.10
C LEU A 37 -17.51 -3.27 1.54
N LEU A 38 -16.91 -3.72 2.63
CA LEU A 38 -17.05 -5.10 3.12
C LEU A 38 -18.26 -5.30 4.05
N VAL A 39 -19.06 -4.25 4.24
CA VAL A 39 -20.16 -4.23 5.20
C VAL A 39 -21.46 -4.03 4.45
N ASP A 40 -22.40 -4.94 4.69
CA ASP A 40 -23.81 -4.77 4.31
C ASP A 40 -24.60 -4.41 5.56
N ASN A 41 -25.12 -3.18 5.62
CA ASN A 41 -25.83 -2.66 6.78
C ASN A 41 -26.91 -1.66 6.32
N PRO A 42 -28.14 -1.73 6.87
CA PRO A 42 -29.22 -0.83 6.47
C PRO A 42 -28.96 0.66 6.75
N ASN A 43 -28.03 0.97 7.66
CA ASN A 43 -27.66 2.32 8.02
C ASN A 43 -26.50 2.87 7.15
N LEU A 44 -26.04 2.11 6.16
CA LEU A 44 -24.95 2.47 5.26
C LEU A 44 -25.50 2.91 3.90
N THR A 45 -25.18 4.15 3.51
CA THR A 45 -25.44 4.68 2.17
C THR A 45 -24.12 4.89 1.44
N PRO A 46 -23.77 4.07 0.44
CA PRO A 46 -22.56 4.28 -0.34
C PRO A 46 -22.68 5.52 -1.23
N LEU A 47 -21.61 6.33 -1.27
CA LEU A 47 -21.50 7.50 -2.15
C LEU A 47 -20.24 7.38 -3.01
N THR A 48 -20.42 7.27 -4.33
CA THR A 48 -19.31 7.25 -5.28
C THR A 48 -18.84 8.66 -5.58
N LEU A 49 -17.59 8.98 -5.20
CA LEU A 49 -16.97 10.25 -5.55
C LEU A 49 -15.48 10.06 -5.83
N ASP A 50 -15.01 10.66 -6.93
CA ASP A 50 -13.58 10.74 -7.21
C ASP A 50 -13.00 11.94 -6.46
N PHE A 51 -12.32 11.66 -5.35
CA PHE A 51 -11.66 12.69 -4.55
C PHE A 51 -10.71 13.56 -5.37
N ALA A 52 -10.03 13.01 -6.39
CA ALA A 52 -9.11 13.80 -7.21
C ALA A 52 -9.82 14.93 -8.00
N LYS A 53 -11.14 14.84 -8.17
CA LYS A 53 -11.98 15.84 -8.84
C LYS A 53 -12.79 16.68 -7.86
N ALA A 54 -13.00 16.21 -6.63
CA ALA A 54 -13.78 16.89 -5.59
C ALA A 54 -12.97 17.96 -4.82
N THR A 55 -12.36 18.89 -5.56
CA THR A 55 -11.47 19.93 -5.03
C THR A 55 -12.16 21.27 -4.81
N THR A 56 -13.47 21.36 -5.05
CA THR A 56 -14.27 22.59 -4.91
C THR A 56 -15.42 22.39 -3.93
N ILE A 57 -15.86 23.47 -3.28
CA ILE A 57 -17.00 23.47 -2.36
C ILE A 57 -18.26 22.90 -3.03
N ASP A 58 -18.52 23.28 -4.29
CA ASP A 58 -19.70 22.86 -5.04
C ASP A 58 -19.72 21.36 -5.33
N SER A 59 -18.56 20.70 -5.33
CA SER A 59 -18.47 19.23 -5.46
C SER A 59 -19.01 18.51 -4.23
N TRP A 60 -19.05 19.18 -3.07
CA TRP A 60 -19.42 18.59 -1.78
C TRP A 60 -20.81 18.99 -1.29
N LEU A 61 -21.23 20.23 -1.54
CA LEU A 61 -22.52 20.77 -1.07
C LEU A 61 -23.74 19.86 -1.32
N PRO A 62 -23.91 19.22 -2.50
CA PRO A 62 -25.05 18.34 -2.75
C PRO A 62 -25.12 17.12 -1.82
N HIS A 63 -23.98 16.71 -1.25
CA HIS A 63 -23.84 15.53 -0.41
C HIS A 63 -23.88 15.82 1.09
N LEU A 64 -24.03 17.09 1.47
CA LEU A 64 -24.01 17.54 2.87
C LEU A 64 -25.40 17.85 3.44
N GLN A 65 -26.46 17.60 2.67
CA GLN A 65 -27.83 17.76 3.15
C GLN A 65 -28.11 16.79 4.31
N ASN A 66 -28.61 17.31 5.42
CA ASN A 66 -28.93 16.56 6.64
C ASN A 66 -27.73 15.80 7.25
N ILE A 67 -26.50 16.21 6.97
CA ILE A 67 -25.30 15.65 7.61
C ILE A 67 -25.03 16.40 8.93
N ASP A 68 -24.99 15.67 10.04
CA ASP A 68 -24.70 16.22 11.37
C ASP A 68 -23.19 16.42 11.58
N ALA A 69 -22.39 15.48 11.06
CA ALA A 69 -20.93 15.48 11.23
C ALA A 69 -20.20 14.92 10.01
N ILE A 70 -18.97 15.38 9.80
CA ILE A 70 -18.06 14.84 8.78
C ILE A 70 -16.88 14.16 9.48
N VAL A 71 -16.52 12.97 9.03
CA VAL A 71 -15.28 12.29 9.41
C VAL A 71 -14.43 12.12 8.16
N ASN A 72 -13.27 12.79 8.12
CA ASN A 72 -12.36 12.70 6.98
C ASN A 72 -11.19 11.75 7.26
N CYS A 73 -11.21 10.57 6.64
CA CYS A 73 -10.14 9.57 6.72
C CYS A 73 -9.32 9.46 5.41
N VAL A 74 -9.49 10.39 4.47
CA VAL A 74 -8.76 10.37 3.20
C VAL A 74 -7.29 10.72 3.41
N GLY A 75 -6.41 9.86 2.89
CA GLY A 75 -4.98 10.08 2.89
C GLY A 75 -4.24 9.05 2.04
N ILE A 76 -3.07 9.43 1.55
CA ILE A 76 -2.12 8.57 0.84
C ILE A 76 -0.75 8.71 1.51
N ILE A 77 0.04 7.64 1.58
CA ILE A 77 1.39 7.69 2.19
C ILE A 77 2.46 8.02 1.14
N ALA A 78 2.17 7.80 -0.14
CA ALA A 78 3.05 8.11 -1.25
C ALA A 78 2.28 8.60 -2.47
N GLU A 79 2.86 9.55 -3.18
CA GLU A 79 2.33 10.06 -4.43
C GLU A 79 2.52 9.06 -5.58
N ASN A 80 1.60 9.09 -6.54
CA ASN A 80 1.70 8.36 -7.79
C ASN A 80 1.22 9.23 -8.95
N LYS A 81 1.22 8.69 -10.18
CA LYS A 81 0.87 9.47 -11.39
C LYS A 81 -0.54 10.07 -11.37
N SER A 82 -1.48 9.50 -10.60
CA SER A 82 -2.88 9.95 -10.55
C SER A 82 -3.28 10.58 -9.22
N GLN A 83 -2.42 10.55 -8.20
CA GLN A 83 -2.74 11.02 -6.85
C GLN A 83 -1.54 11.78 -6.26
N SER A 84 -1.78 13.05 -5.91
CA SER A 84 -0.81 13.92 -5.26
C SER A 84 -1.23 14.30 -3.84
N PHE A 85 -0.25 14.64 -3.00
CA PHE A 85 -0.50 15.14 -1.65
C PHE A 85 -1.24 16.48 -1.70
N ALA A 86 -0.86 17.38 -2.62
CA ALA A 86 -1.52 18.67 -2.79
C ALA A 86 -3.04 18.53 -3.05
N GLN A 87 -3.44 17.56 -3.86
CA GLN A 87 -4.86 17.30 -4.12
C GLN A 87 -5.52 16.63 -2.91
N LEU A 88 -5.02 15.47 -2.47
CA LEU A 88 -5.75 14.60 -1.53
C LEU A 88 -5.58 14.97 -0.05
N HIS A 89 -4.51 15.66 0.33
CA HIS A 89 -4.30 16.11 1.71
C HIS A 89 -4.65 17.56 1.93
N THR A 90 -4.59 18.39 0.89
CA THR A 90 -4.81 19.84 1.02
C THR A 90 -6.11 20.27 0.36
N GLN A 91 -6.21 20.24 -0.98
CA GLN A 91 -7.36 20.82 -1.70
C GLN A 91 -8.69 20.13 -1.36
N VAL A 92 -8.71 18.80 -1.35
CA VAL A 92 -9.93 18.02 -1.12
C VAL A 92 -10.47 18.21 0.31
N PRO A 93 -9.66 18.04 1.38
CA PRO A 93 -10.14 18.31 2.73
C PRO A 93 -10.56 19.76 2.94
N ILE A 94 -9.82 20.74 2.40
CA ILE A 94 -10.19 22.17 2.51
C ILE A 94 -11.57 22.42 1.90
N ALA A 95 -11.82 21.93 0.69
CA ALA A 95 -13.10 22.06 0.02
C ALA A 95 -14.24 21.40 0.82
N LEU A 96 -13.99 20.21 1.38
CA LEU A 96 -14.93 19.50 2.24
C LEU A 96 -15.24 20.27 3.52
N PHE A 97 -14.24 20.83 4.20
CA PHE A 97 -14.45 21.56 5.46
C PHE A 97 -15.22 22.86 5.23
N GLN A 98 -14.86 23.61 4.19
CA GLN A 98 -15.58 24.84 3.82
C GLN A 98 -17.02 24.55 3.36
N ALA A 99 -17.23 23.46 2.62
CA ALA A 99 -18.57 23.02 2.26
C ALA A 99 -19.37 22.58 3.49
N GLY A 100 -18.75 21.87 4.43
CA GLY A 100 -19.33 21.49 5.72
C GLY A 100 -19.80 22.70 6.52
N ALA A 101 -18.94 23.70 6.69
CA ALA A 101 -19.27 24.95 7.36
C ALA A 101 -20.43 25.68 6.65
N ARG A 102 -20.40 25.76 5.31
CA ARG A 102 -21.46 26.41 4.51
C ARG A 102 -22.80 25.66 4.58
N ALA A 103 -22.76 24.33 4.69
CA ALA A 103 -23.96 23.49 4.82
C ALA A 103 -24.51 23.45 6.26
N GLY A 104 -23.82 24.05 7.23
CA GLY A 104 -24.23 24.04 8.64
C GLY A 104 -23.99 22.72 9.35
N VAL A 105 -23.03 21.91 8.87
CA VAL A 105 -22.55 20.73 9.60
C VAL A 105 -22.05 21.19 10.97
N LYS A 106 -22.37 20.44 12.03
CA LYS A 106 -22.08 20.88 13.40
C LYS A 106 -20.66 20.55 13.83
N LYS A 107 -20.11 19.45 13.30
CA LYS A 107 -18.84 18.88 13.76
C LYS A 107 -18.02 18.24 12.64
N ILE A 108 -16.71 18.48 12.64
CA ILE A 108 -15.76 17.83 11.72
C ILE A 108 -14.67 17.10 12.52
N VAL A 109 -14.44 15.83 12.21
CA VAL A 109 -13.29 15.06 12.70
C VAL A 109 -12.35 14.80 11.53
N GLN A 110 -11.13 15.32 11.63
CA GLN A 110 -10.10 15.22 10.61
C GLN A 110 -9.01 14.23 11.06
N LEU A 111 -8.75 13.19 10.26
CA LEU A 111 -7.59 12.32 10.45
C LEU A 111 -6.39 12.91 9.70
N SER A 112 -5.51 13.53 10.48
CA SER A 112 -4.23 14.07 10.04
C SER A 112 -3.10 13.06 10.31
N ALA A 113 -1.90 13.52 10.66
CA ALA A 113 -0.76 12.70 11.00
C ALA A 113 0.11 13.36 12.08
N LEU A 114 0.73 12.57 12.94
CA LEU A 114 1.68 13.07 13.92
C LEU A 114 2.86 13.75 13.22
N GLY A 115 3.16 15.00 13.60
CA GLY A 115 4.19 15.82 12.96
C GLY A 115 3.67 16.79 11.90
N ALA A 116 2.36 16.80 11.59
CA ALA A 116 1.69 17.85 10.83
C ALA A 116 1.49 19.13 11.68
N ASP A 117 2.59 19.70 12.15
CA ASP A 117 2.64 20.83 13.08
C ASP A 117 3.55 21.96 12.55
N ALA A 118 3.77 22.98 13.39
CA ALA A 118 4.60 24.14 13.07
C ALA A 118 6.00 23.78 12.49
N ASN A 119 6.56 22.65 12.92
CA ASN A 119 7.89 22.18 12.56
C ASN A 119 7.87 21.16 11.39
N ALA A 120 6.74 20.94 10.72
CA ALA A 120 6.63 19.99 9.61
C ALA A 120 7.66 20.28 8.49
N GLU A 121 8.41 19.26 8.06
CA GLU A 121 9.42 19.39 6.99
C GLU A 121 9.10 18.55 5.76
N SER A 122 8.48 17.38 5.94
CA SER A 122 8.15 16.50 4.82
C SER A 122 6.97 17.03 4.03
N SER A 123 6.97 16.79 2.72
CA SER A 123 5.86 17.11 1.82
C SER A 123 4.52 16.55 2.33
N TYR A 124 4.57 15.32 2.88
CA TYR A 124 3.47 14.65 3.54
C TYR A 124 2.91 15.44 4.73
N HIS A 125 3.74 15.82 5.71
CA HIS A 125 3.28 16.56 6.89
C HIS A 125 2.83 17.98 6.56
N LEU A 126 3.54 18.67 5.66
CA LEU A 126 3.19 20.02 5.21
C LEU A 126 1.81 20.04 4.53
N SER A 127 1.53 19.06 3.67
CA SER A 127 0.24 18.97 2.97
C SER A 127 -0.95 18.71 3.92
N LYS A 128 -0.77 17.84 4.92
CA LYS A 128 -1.78 17.56 5.96
C LYS A 128 -2.00 18.78 6.86
N ARG A 129 -0.90 19.42 7.30
CA ARG A 129 -0.96 20.65 8.11
C ARG A 129 -1.75 21.75 7.40
N ALA A 130 -1.55 21.94 6.10
CA ALA A 130 -2.24 23.00 5.36
C ALA A 130 -3.78 22.87 5.43
N ALA A 131 -4.31 21.64 5.38
CA ALA A 131 -5.74 21.41 5.58
C ALA A 131 -6.17 21.57 7.05
N ASP A 132 -5.33 21.11 7.99
CA ASP A 132 -5.61 21.26 9.42
C ASP A 132 -5.68 22.75 9.80
N ASP A 133 -4.77 23.58 9.29
CA ASP A 133 -4.73 25.03 9.52
C ASP A 133 -6.05 25.69 9.09
N VAL A 134 -6.58 25.35 7.90
CA VAL A 134 -7.88 25.86 7.45
C VAL A 134 -9.04 25.36 8.33
N LEU A 135 -9.02 24.11 8.78
CA LEU A 135 -10.04 23.61 9.69
C LEU A 135 -10.03 24.38 11.02
N ARG A 136 -8.85 24.75 11.53
CA ARG A 136 -8.71 25.51 12.78
C ARG A 136 -9.31 26.90 12.71
N GLU A 137 -9.38 27.50 11.52
CA GLU A 137 -9.99 28.82 11.30
C GLU A 137 -11.52 28.79 11.29
N LEU A 138 -12.15 27.62 11.18
CA LEU A 138 -13.60 27.51 11.14
C LEU A 138 -14.24 27.69 12.52
N ALA A 139 -15.33 28.46 12.55
CA ALA A 139 -16.12 28.75 13.76
C ALA A 139 -17.15 27.64 14.08
N MET A 140 -16.72 26.38 14.02
CA MET A 140 -17.55 25.21 14.34
C MET A 140 -16.74 24.23 15.21
N ASP A 141 -17.40 23.18 15.72
CA ASP A 141 -16.70 22.15 16.48
C ASP A 141 -15.84 21.30 15.55
N TRP A 142 -14.58 21.10 15.95
CA TRP A 142 -13.67 20.28 15.16
C TRP A 142 -12.64 19.57 16.02
N PHE A 143 -12.22 18.41 15.53
CA PHE A 143 -11.13 17.64 16.10
C PHE A 143 -10.13 17.30 15.00
N VAL A 144 -8.87 17.71 15.20
CA VAL A 144 -7.76 17.25 14.36
C VAL A 144 -7.06 16.12 15.11
N LEU A 145 -7.24 14.91 14.64
CA LEU A 145 -6.64 13.72 15.22
C LEU A 145 -5.34 13.42 14.47
N GLN A 146 -4.22 13.42 15.19
CA GLN A 146 -2.87 13.21 14.65
C GLN A 146 -2.34 11.86 15.13
N PRO A 147 -2.73 10.75 14.48
CA PRO A 147 -2.21 9.45 14.81
C PRO A 147 -0.73 9.31 14.46
N SER A 148 -0.01 8.56 15.30
CA SER A 148 1.30 8.01 14.97
C SER A 148 1.17 6.84 13.98
N LEU A 149 2.13 5.91 14.00
CA LEU A 149 2.02 4.66 13.26
C LEU A 149 0.80 3.85 13.76
N VAL A 150 -0.27 3.80 12.96
CA VAL A 150 -1.45 2.99 13.27
C VAL A 150 -1.19 1.53 12.90
N TYR A 151 -1.40 0.63 13.84
CA TYR A 151 -1.28 -0.81 13.63
C TYR A 151 -2.57 -1.54 14.04
N GLY A 152 -2.78 -2.70 13.44
CA GLY A 152 -3.95 -3.55 13.66
C GLY A 152 -4.15 -4.53 12.50
N PRO A 153 -5.12 -5.46 12.62
CA PRO A 153 -5.43 -6.41 11.54
C PRO A 153 -5.79 -5.70 10.23
N GLY A 154 -5.11 -6.02 9.13
CA GLY A 154 -5.37 -5.40 7.82
C GLY A 154 -4.60 -4.09 7.55
N GLY A 155 -3.73 -3.65 8.46
CA GLY A 155 -2.91 -2.45 8.29
C GLY A 155 -1.83 -2.59 7.21
N GLN A 156 -2.06 -2.04 6.02
CA GLN A 156 -1.10 -2.05 4.90
C GLN A 156 0.18 -1.24 5.17
N SER A 157 0.10 -0.19 6.01
CA SER A 157 1.22 0.66 6.45
C SER A 157 2.33 -0.11 7.17
N ASN A 158 2.05 -1.36 7.58
CA ASN A 158 3.00 -2.22 8.28
C ASN A 158 3.77 -3.18 7.38
N SER A 159 3.40 -3.31 6.10
CA SER A 159 3.96 -4.29 5.16
C SER A 159 5.48 -4.20 5.03
N LEU A 160 6.02 -2.98 4.85
CA LEU A 160 7.46 -2.78 4.79
C LEU A 160 8.16 -3.11 6.11
N PHE A 161 7.60 -2.75 7.27
CA PHE A 161 8.20 -3.09 8.55
C PHE A 161 8.24 -4.60 8.78
N HIS A 162 7.16 -5.32 8.43
CA HIS A 162 7.14 -6.77 8.45
C HIS A 162 8.18 -7.38 7.49
N ALA A 163 8.32 -6.84 6.29
CA ALA A 163 9.30 -7.27 5.31
C ALA A 163 10.74 -7.06 5.83
N LEU A 164 11.05 -5.86 6.34
CA LEU A 164 12.35 -5.53 6.91
C LEU A 164 12.68 -6.42 8.11
N ALA A 165 11.69 -6.75 8.94
CA ALA A 165 11.86 -7.68 10.06
C ALA A 165 12.21 -9.12 9.62
N THR A 166 12.00 -9.49 8.35
CA THR A 166 12.44 -10.80 7.82
C THR A 166 13.95 -10.87 7.57
N LEU A 167 14.62 -9.73 7.38
CA LEU A 167 16.03 -9.68 7.03
C LEU A 167 16.91 -10.15 8.20
N PRO A 168 17.95 -10.95 7.96
CA PRO A 168 18.84 -11.45 9.03
C PRO A 168 19.72 -10.35 9.64
N VAL A 169 19.97 -9.28 8.89
CA VAL A 169 20.71 -8.10 9.32
C VAL A 169 19.83 -6.88 9.08
N HIS A 170 19.62 -6.09 10.13
CA HIS A 170 18.88 -4.84 10.07
C HIS A 170 19.87 -3.68 9.85
N LEU A 171 19.86 -3.10 8.65
CA LEU A 171 20.63 -1.89 8.32
C LEU A 171 19.79 -0.68 8.73
N LEU A 172 20.07 -0.08 9.90
CA LEU A 172 19.21 0.95 10.48
C LEU A 172 19.90 2.31 10.52
N PRO A 173 19.20 3.41 10.14
CA PRO A 173 19.71 4.76 10.30
C PRO A 173 20.10 5.03 11.76
N ASP A 174 21.36 5.39 12.00
CA ASP A 174 21.92 5.66 13.32
C ASP A 174 21.61 4.57 14.36
N GLY A 175 21.57 3.31 13.92
CA GLY A 175 21.35 2.15 14.78
C GLY A 175 19.89 1.93 15.18
N GLY A 176 18.94 2.69 14.63
CA GLY A 176 17.52 2.52 14.90
C GLY A 176 17.06 3.13 16.22
N GLN A 177 17.75 4.17 16.70
CA GLN A 177 17.45 4.87 17.95
C GLN A 177 16.22 5.81 17.85
N GLN A 178 15.69 6.01 16.65
CA GLN A 178 14.50 6.83 16.44
C GLN A 178 13.31 6.24 17.20
N LEU A 179 12.57 7.10 17.90
CA LEU A 179 11.43 6.68 18.70
C LEU A 179 10.17 6.59 17.85
N LEU A 180 9.45 5.49 18.01
CA LEU A 180 8.13 5.23 17.46
C LEU A 180 7.17 4.99 18.63
N GLN A 181 5.95 5.51 18.56
CA GLN A 181 4.92 5.25 19.58
C GLN A 181 3.62 4.78 18.93
N PRO A 182 3.60 3.57 18.35
CA PRO A 182 2.49 3.09 17.54
C PRO A 182 1.18 3.05 18.32
N ILE A 183 0.07 3.38 17.66
CA ILE A 183 -1.27 3.34 18.25
C ILE A 183 -2.12 2.23 17.62
N HIS A 184 -2.87 1.51 18.46
CA HIS A 184 -3.78 0.47 17.98
C HIS A 184 -4.98 1.08 17.25
N ILE A 185 -5.43 0.43 16.18
CA ILE A 185 -6.57 0.90 15.38
C ILE A 185 -7.84 1.11 16.23
N ASP A 186 -8.09 0.24 17.22
CA ASP A 186 -9.26 0.35 18.10
C ASP A 186 -9.23 1.61 18.98
N ASP A 187 -8.04 2.10 19.35
CA ASP A 187 -7.94 3.36 20.09
C ASP A 187 -8.19 4.56 19.17
N VAL A 188 -7.81 4.46 17.89
CA VAL A 188 -8.11 5.49 16.89
C VAL A 188 -9.62 5.55 16.63
N THR A 189 -10.28 4.41 16.43
CA THR A 189 -11.74 4.37 16.22
C THR A 189 -12.51 4.83 17.46
N ALA A 190 -12.07 4.42 18.65
CA ALA A 190 -12.63 4.90 19.90
C ALA A 190 -12.46 6.41 20.07
N ALA A 191 -11.30 6.98 19.72
CA ALA A 191 -11.07 8.42 19.77
C ALA A 191 -11.99 9.18 18.80
N VAL A 192 -12.14 8.68 17.56
CA VAL A 192 -13.09 9.26 16.58
C VAL A 192 -14.52 9.24 17.13
N SER A 193 -14.96 8.12 17.68
CA SER A 193 -16.29 8.00 18.28
C SER A 193 -16.48 8.98 19.44
N ARG A 194 -15.52 9.06 20.38
CA ARG A 194 -15.59 10.01 21.50
C ARG A 194 -15.66 11.47 21.05
N CYS A 195 -14.89 11.84 20.02
CA CYS A 195 -14.98 13.17 19.44
C CYS A 195 -16.36 13.47 18.85
N LEU A 196 -17.07 12.47 18.33
CA LEU A 196 -18.41 12.64 17.74
C LEU A 196 -19.53 12.76 18.77
N GLU A 197 -19.32 12.31 20.02
CA GLU A 197 -20.33 12.39 21.08
C GLU A 197 -20.89 13.81 21.24
N PRO A 198 -22.23 13.99 21.34
CA PRO A 198 -22.83 15.33 21.44
C PRO A 198 -22.37 16.15 22.65
N ALA A 199 -22.03 15.48 23.76
CA ALA A 199 -21.54 16.14 24.98
C ALA A 199 -20.10 16.68 24.84
N VAL A 200 -19.36 16.23 23.82
CA VAL A 200 -17.97 16.61 23.58
C VAL A 200 -17.96 17.69 22.50
N SER A 201 -17.93 18.95 22.92
CA SER A 201 -17.87 20.13 22.04
C SER A 201 -16.55 20.86 22.30
N ASP A 202 -15.69 20.92 21.29
CA ASP A 202 -14.36 21.49 21.40
C ASP A 202 -13.75 21.81 20.02
N ARG A 203 -12.58 22.46 20.06
CA ARG A 203 -11.74 22.80 18.91
C ARG A 203 -10.29 22.41 19.23
N LYS A 204 -10.02 21.10 19.18
CA LYS A 204 -8.76 20.51 19.68
C LYS A 204 -8.00 19.72 18.63
N THR A 205 -6.68 19.87 18.67
CA THR A 205 -5.75 18.93 18.02
C THR A 205 -5.30 17.91 19.07
N LEU A 206 -5.45 16.63 18.77
CA LEU A 206 -5.11 15.54 19.68
C LEU A 206 -4.11 14.60 19.00
N THR A 207 -2.96 14.41 19.64
CA THR A 207 -1.98 13.40 19.24
C THR A 207 -2.47 12.03 19.68
N LEU A 208 -2.57 11.09 18.73
CA LEU A 208 -2.99 9.73 19.03
C LEU A 208 -1.77 8.82 18.97
N VAL A 209 -1.26 8.46 20.16
CA VAL A 209 -0.06 7.66 20.34
C VAL A 209 -0.35 6.49 21.29
N GLY A 210 0.44 5.41 21.17
CA GLY A 210 0.42 4.31 22.14
C GLY A 210 0.88 4.74 23.54
N PRO A 211 0.83 3.83 24.53
CA PRO A 211 1.10 4.17 25.93
C PRO A 211 2.57 4.58 26.18
N SER A 212 3.52 4.00 25.45
CA SER A 212 4.96 4.30 25.60
C SER A 212 5.72 4.24 24.28
N PRO A 213 6.75 5.08 24.09
CA PRO A 213 7.61 5.03 22.91
C PRO A 213 8.55 3.82 22.95
N ILE A 214 8.88 3.30 21.77
CA ILE A 214 9.81 2.21 21.53
C ILE A 214 10.80 2.61 20.44
N SER A 215 12.02 2.08 20.49
CA SER A 215 13.00 2.35 19.42
C SER A 215 12.59 1.66 18.12
N TYR A 216 13.01 2.21 16.98
CA TYR A 216 12.81 1.57 15.68
C TYR A 216 13.49 0.20 15.62
N ALA A 217 14.66 0.06 16.24
CA ALA A 217 15.33 -1.22 16.36
C ALA A 217 14.48 -2.25 17.12
N ASP A 218 13.93 -1.88 18.27
CA ASP A 218 13.10 -2.76 19.09
C ASP A 218 11.76 -3.09 18.42
N TRP A 219 11.19 -2.13 17.69
CA TRP A 219 10.02 -2.36 16.85
C TRP A 219 10.25 -3.50 15.84
N LEU A 220 11.34 -3.43 15.07
CA LEU A 220 11.68 -4.47 14.10
C LEU A 220 12.02 -5.81 14.78
N GLN A 221 12.71 -5.80 15.92
CA GLN A 221 13.02 -7.02 16.67
C GLN A 221 11.75 -7.66 17.25
N GLY A 222 10.79 -6.87 17.72
CA GLY A 222 9.49 -7.33 18.18
C GLY A 222 8.71 -8.01 17.06
N LEU A 223 8.61 -7.36 15.89
CA LEU A 223 7.99 -7.95 14.69
C LEU A 223 8.70 -9.24 14.25
N ARG A 224 10.04 -9.24 14.26
CA ARG A 224 10.85 -10.40 13.89
C ARG A 224 10.62 -11.59 14.82
N ARG A 225 10.50 -11.35 16.12
CA ARG A 225 10.17 -12.37 17.13
C ARG A 225 8.81 -12.99 16.84
N ARG A 226 7.78 -12.19 16.53
CA ARG A 226 6.44 -12.69 16.16
C ARG A 226 6.47 -13.61 14.94
N LEU A 227 7.37 -13.34 13.99
CA LEU A 227 7.58 -14.17 12.80
C LEU A 227 8.30 -15.50 13.12
N GLY A 228 8.65 -15.77 14.37
CA GLY A 228 9.36 -16.97 14.80
C GLY A 228 10.83 -17.00 14.37
N LYS A 229 11.43 -15.83 14.09
CA LYS A 229 12.82 -15.73 13.62
C LYS A 229 13.76 -15.39 14.78
N PRO A 230 15.02 -15.88 14.77
CA PRO A 230 16.02 -15.52 15.78
C PRO A 230 16.38 -14.03 15.67
N LYS A 231 16.85 -13.43 16.76
CA LYS A 231 17.23 -12.00 16.83
C LYS A 231 18.14 -11.62 15.66
N ALA A 232 17.81 -10.54 14.95
CA ALA A 232 18.65 -10.02 13.87
C ALA A 232 19.86 -9.27 14.43
N SER A 233 20.96 -9.25 13.66
CA SER A 233 22.07 -8.35 13.95
C SER A 233 21.73 -6.94 13.47
N THR A 234 21.95 -5.92 14.30
CA THR A 234 21.74 -4.52 13.92
C THR A 234 23.06 -3.92 13.46
N CYS A 235 23.06 -3.34 12.26
CA CYS A 235 24.17 -2.55 11.75
C CYS A 235 23.73 -1.09 11.66
N SER A 236 24.49 -0.20 12.30
CA SER A 236 24.24 1.24 12.24
C SER A 236 24.74 1.81 10.92
N VAL A 237 23.87 2.49 10.21
CA VAL A 237 24.20 3.24 8.99
C VAL A 237 24.00 4.71 9.30
N HIS A 238 25.05 5.53 9.18
CA HIS A 238 24.93 6.96 9.44
C HIS A 238 23.83 7.58 8.54
N TYR A 239 22.99 8.45 9.10
CA TYR A 239 21.80 9.04 8.44
C TYR A 239 22.03 9.51 7.00
N ARG A 240 23.16 10.18 6.72
CA ARG A 240 23.52 10.66 5.37
C ARG A 240 23.60 9.54 4.33
N TYR A 241 24.13 8.37 4.69
CA TYR A 241 24.18 7.23 3.77
C TYR A 241 22.80 6.57 3.62
N ALA A 242 22.00 6.55 4.69
CA ALA A 242 20.62 6.08 4.61
C ALA A 242 19.78 6.92 3.62
N LEU A 243 19.98 8.25 3.57
CA LEU A 243 19.35 9.12 2.58
C LEU A 243 19.79 8.83 1.13
N VAL A 244 21.04 8.45 0.91
CA VAL A 244 21.54 8.05 -0.41
C VAL A 244 20.90 6.74 -0.85
N ILE A 245 20.87 5.73 0.03
CA ILE A 245 20.24 4.44 -0.21
C ILE A 245 18.74 4.61 -0.50
N ALA A 246 18.04 5.44 0.29
CA ALA A 246 16.62 5.74 0.07
C ALA A 246 16.37 6.47 -1.26
N GLY A 247 17.34 7.22 -1.77
CA GLY A 247 17.28 7.80 -3.12
C GLY A 247 17.10 6.73 -4.22
N PHE A 248 17.67 5.53 -4.03
CA PHE A 248 17.52 4.41 -4.97
C PHE A 248 16.18 3.66 -4.83
N GLY A 249 15.46 3.82 -3.72
CA GLY A 249 14.15 3.16 -3.51
C GLY A 249 13.10 3.55 -4.55
N LYS A 250 13.14 4.81 -5.03
CA LYS A 250 12.30 5.30 -6.13
C LYS A 250 12.55 4.53 -7.45
N TRP A 251 13.79 4.11 -7.71
CA TRP A 251 14.13 3.31 -8.90
C TRP A 251 13.63 1.87 -8.80
N MET A 252 13.59 1.31 -7.59
CA MET A 252 13.03 -0.03 -7.31
C MET A 252 11.49 -0.06 -7.29
N GLY A 253 10.83 1.09 -7.44
CA GLY A 253 9.37 1.18 -7.40
C GLY A 253 8.79 0.95 -6.01
N GLU A 254 9.57 1.24 -4.95
CA GLU A 254 9.17 1.16 -3.55
C GLU A 254 9.04 2.58 -2.98
N PRO A 255 7.86 3.21 -3.05
CA PRO A 255 7.67 4.62 -2.67
C PRO A 255 7.89 4.86 -1.17
N ILE A 256 7.80 3.79 -0.36
CA ILE A 256 8.01 3.84 1.08
C ILE A 256 9.51 4.01 1.40
N LEU A 257 10.41 3.52 0.55
CA LEU A 257 11.84 3.77 0.66
C LEU A 257 12.19 5.09 -0.04
N SER A 258 11.74 6.20 0.54
CA SER A 258 12.00 7.55 0.04
C SER A 258 12.77 8.40 1.06
N LYS A 259 13.41 9.46 0.59
CA LYS A 259 14.11 10.42 1.46
C LYS A 259 13.17 11.03 2.50
N ASP A 260 11.94 11.36 2.10
CA ASP A 260 10.92 11.93 2.98
C ASP A 260 10.60 10.98 4.14
N ASN A 261 10.46 9.67 3.89
CA ASN A 261 10.18 8.70 4.96
C ASN A 261 11.36 8.51 5.91
N VAL A 262 12.60 8.59 5.40
CA VAL A 262 13.80 8.55 6.27
C VAL A 262 13.89 9.82 7.13
N ALA A 263 13.56 10.99 6.58
CA ALA A 263 13.48 12.23 7.34
C ALA A 263 12.36 12.20 8.40
N MET A 264 11.19 11.67 8.04
CA MET A 264 10.07 11.46 8.97
C MET A 264 10.44 10.50 10.10
N LEU A 265 11.12 9.39 9.78
CA LEU A 265 11.63 8.47 10.80
C LEU A 265 12.61 9.17 11.73
N ASN A 266 13.54 9.97 11.18
CA ASN A 266 14.56 10.66 11.97
C ASN A 266 14.00 11.73 12.91
N ARG A 267 12.91 12.41 12.51
CA ARG A 267 12.17 13.34 13.38
C ARG A 267 11.64 12.65 14.64
N GLY A 268 11.32 11.36 14.54
CA GLY A 268 10.62 10.61 15.59
C GLY A 268 9.11 10.71 15.44
N ASN A 269 8.42 9.71 15.99
CA ASN A 269 6.97 9.52 15.89
C ASN A 269 6.40 9.18 17.27
N SER A 270 6.68 10.04 18.25
CA SER A 270 6.29 9.92 19.67
C SER A 270 5.80 11.25 20.22
N ALA A 271 4.85 11.21 21.15
CA ALA A 271 4.26 12.36 21.82
C ALA A 271 3.73 11.98 23.22
N ASP A 272 3.18 12.94 23.94
CA ASP A 272 2.50 12.66 25.21
C ASP A 272 1.21 11.86 24.96
N SER A 273 1.04 10.75 25.69
CA SER A 273 -0.15 9.88 25.64
C SER A 273 -1.26 10.33 26.60
N GLY A 274 -1.00 11.33 27.45
CA GLY A 274 -1.96 11.91 28.38
C GLY A 274 -3.28 12.38 27.72
N PRO A 275 -3.24 13.19 26.64
CA PRO A 275 -4.45 13.69 25.99
C PRO A 275 -5.39 12.61 25.47
N ILE A 276 -4.85 11.57 24.81
CA ILE A 276 -5.69 10.45 24.34
C ILE A 276 -6.18 9.60 25.51
N SER A 277 -5.36 9.40 26.54
CA SER A 277 -5.79 8.64 27.73
C SER A 277 -6.96 9.31 28.44
N ALA A 278 -6.93 10.65 28.53
CA ALA A 278 -8.02 11.45 29.08
C ALA A 278 -9.29 11.37 28.21
N LEU A 279 -9.16 11.44 26.88
CA LEU A 279 -10.29 11.31 25.96
C LEU A 279 -10.98 9.93 26.07
N LEU A 280 -10.18 8.85 26.14
CA LEU A 280 -10.68 7.48 26.19
C LEU A 280 -11.15 7.09 27.61
N GLY A 281 -10.68 7.78 28.65
CA GLY A 281 -10.89 7.40 30.05
C GLY A 281 -10.09 6.17 30.49
N ARG A 282 -9.11 5.75 29.68
CA ARG A 282 -8.20 4.63 29.94
C ARG A 282 -6.89 4.84 29.17
N SER A 283 -5.83 4.14 29.55
CA SER A 283 -4.61 4.09 28.75
C SER A 283 -4.89 3.48 27.36
N PRO A 284 -4.23 3.96 26.28
CA PRO A 284 -4.17 3.28 25.00
C PRO A 284 -3.61 1.86 25.14
N VAL A 285 -3.98 1.00 24.21
CA VAL A 285 -3.59 -0.40 24.14
C VAL A 285 -2.09 -0.53 23.89
N SER A 286 -1.44 -1.38 24.68
CA SER A 286 -0.01 -1.66 24.56
C SER A 286 0.32 -2.45 23.32
N VAL A 287 1.36 -1.99 22.61
CA VAL A 287 1.93 -2.70 21.46
C VAL A 287 2.52 -4.07 21.83
N SER A 288 3.01 -4.23 23.06
CA SER A 288 3.52 -5.53 23.53
C SER A 288 2.39 -6.55 23.56
N GLU A 289 1.30 -6.20 24.25
CA GLU A 289 0.15 -7.07 24.50
C GLU A 289 -0.64 -7.37 23.22
N ALA A 290 -0.94 -6.33 22.43
CA ALA A 290 -1.79 -6.46 21.25
C ALA A 290 -1.06 -7.01 20.02
N LEU A 291 0.26 -6.81 19.93
CA LEU A 291 1.04 -7.22 18.76
C LEU A 291 2.13 -8.23 19.13
N PHE A 292 3.12 -7.84 19.93
CA PHE A 292 4.35 -8.63 20.09
C PHE A 292 4.16 -9.98 20.79
N GLU A 293 3.21 -10.08 21.71
CA GLU A 293 2.88 -11.31 22.43
C GLU A 293 1.97 -12.23 21.61
N GLN A 294 1.38 -11.75 20.52
CA GLN A 294 0.55 -12.53 19.62
C GLN A 294 1.39 -13.15 18.50
N PRO A 295 1.30 -14.48 18.27
CA PRO A 295 2.04 -15.12 17.19
C PRO A 295 1.59 -14.57 15.82
N ALA A 296 2.52 -14.38 14.89
CA ALA A 296 2.17 -13.99 13.53
C ALA A 296 1.38 -15.12 12.85
N SER A 297 0.25 -14.76 12.25
CA SER A 297 -0.56 -15.61 11.37
C SER A 297 0.25 -16.11 10.17
N GLN A 298 -0.21 -17.20 9.55
CA GLN A 298 0.44 -17.73 8.34
C GLN A 298 0.45 -16.68 7.19
N ALA A 299 -0.64 -15.93 7.06
CA ALA A 299 -0.76 -14.86 6.07
C ALA A 299 0.28 -13.75 6.31
N GLU A 300 0.47 -13.28 7.55
CA GLU A 300 1.52 -12.30 7.89
C GLU A 300 2.92 -12.82 7.55
N ARG A 301 3.21 -14.09 7.85
CA ARG A 301 4.52 -14.70 7.56
C ARG A 301 4.80 -14.75 6.07
N TRP A 302 3.81 -15.16 5.27
CA TRP A 302 3.93 -15.19 3.82
C TRP A 302 4.06 -13.79 3.23
N HIS A 303 3.21 -12.86 3.67
CA HIS A 303 3.26 -11.47 3.23
C HIS A 303 4.63 -10.84 3.49
N ALA A 304 5.16 -11.01 4.71
CA ALA A 304 6.47 -10.51 5.09
C ALA A 304 7.60 -11.14 4.24
N GLY A 305 7.58 -12.45 4.05
CA GLY A 305 8.63 -13.17 3.31
C GLY A 305 8.60 -12.95 1.80
N LEU A 306 7.41 -12.80 1.22
CA LEU A 306 7.23 -12.64 -0.22
C LEU A 306 7.41 -11.19 -0.70
N TYR A 307 7.42 -10.21 0.22
CA TYR A 307 7.52 -8.79 -0.11
C TYR A 307 8.68 -8.48 -1.07
N PHE A 308 9.92 -8.86 -0.70
CA PHE A 308 11.10 -8.63 -1.55
C PHE A 308 11.24 -9.63 -2.71
N LEU A 309 10.61 -10.81 -2.60
CA LEU A 309 10.64 -11.83 -3.66
C LEU A 309 9.73 -11.50 -4.83
N LYS A 310 8.62 -10.80 -4.59
CA LYS A 310 7.66 -10.37 -5.60
C LYS A 310 8.29 -9.60 -6.77
N PRO A 311 9.03 -8.49 -6.56
CA PRO A 311 9.67 -7.77 -7.67
C PRO A 311 10.74 -8.62 -8.37
N LEU A 312 11.49 -9.43 -7.62
CA LEU A 312 12.51 -10.33 -8.18
C LEU A 312 11.90 -11.38 -9.11
N LEU A 313 10.74 -11.95 -8.74
CA LEU A 313 10.02 -12.90 -9.57
C LEU A 313 9.60 -12.26 -10.90
N ARG A 314 9.07 -11.03 -10.85
CA ARG A 314 8.72 -10.25 -12.04
C ARG A 314 9.94 -9.99 -12.94
N TYR A 315 11.05 -9.53 -12.36
CA TYR A 315 12.27 -9.27 -13.13
C TYR A 315 12.82 -10.55 -13.77
N THR A 316 12.80 -11.66 -13.04
CA THR A 316 13.26 -12.95 -13.55
C THR A 316 12.41 -13.41 -14.74
N ILE A 317 11.08 -13.33 -14.64
CA ILE A 317 10.17 -13.64 -15.75
C ILE A 317 10.43 -12.74 -16.96
N ALA A 318 10.57 -11.42 -16.75
CA ALA A 318 10.89 -10.49 -17.82
C ALA A 318 12.23 -10.80 -18.49
N ILE A 319 13.26 -11.14 -17.71
CA ILE A 319 14.59 -11.51 -18.22
C ILE A 319 14.50 -12.78 -19.07
N VAL A 320 13.72 -13.80 -18.67
CA VAL A 320 13.55 -15.02 -19.47
C VAL A 320 13.03 -14.69 -20.88
N TRP A 321 11.99 -13.85 -20.97
CA TRP A 321 11.44 -13.43 -22.27
C TRP A 321 12.42 -12.56 -23.07
N LEU A 322 13.01 -11.53 -22.46
CA LEU A 322 13.97 -10.66 -23.13
C LEU A 322 15.17 -11.45 -23.66
N TRP A 323 15.72 -12.33 -22.83
CA TRP A 323 16.86 -13.15 -23.19
C TRP A 323 16.53 -14.15 -24.29
N SER A 324 15.35 -14.77 -24.27
CA SER A 324 14.87 -15.66 -25.33
C SER A 324 14.81 -14.95 -26.69
N GLY A 325 14.20 -13.77 -26.74
CA GLY A 325 14.11 -12.98 -27.96
C GLY A 325 15.47 -12.47 -28.45
N ILE A 326 16.30 -11.90 -27.56
CA ILE A 326 17.65 -11.41 -27.89
C ILE A 326 18.54 -12.56 -28.39
N THR A 327 18.48 -13.72 -27.73
CA THR A 327 19.25 -14.91 -28.13
C THR A 327 18.85 -15.39 -29.51
N SER A 328 17.54 -15.42 -29.79
CA SER A 328 17.02 -15.83 -31.10
C SER A 328 17.43 -14.90 -32.25
N LEU A 329 17.61 -13.59 -31.96
CA LEU A 329 18.01 -12.61 -32.95
C LEU A 329 19.52 -12.60 -33.21
N PHE A 330 20.33 -12.64 -32.14
CA PHE A 330 21.75 -12.26 -32.23
C PHE A 330 22.73 -13.40 -31.93
N PHE A 331 22.36 -14.38 -31.11
CA PHE A 331 23.33 -15.34 -30.56
C PHE A 331 23.15 -16.76 -31.08
N TYR A 332 21.90 -17.22 -31.24
CA TYR A 332 21.64 -18.58 -31.71
C TYR A 332 21.69 -18.66 -33.24
N PRO A 333 22.38 -19.65 -33.83
CA PRO A 333 22.50 -19.75 -35.28
C PRO A 333 21.13 -19.88 -35.96
N HIS A 334 20.79 -18.93 -36.84
CA HIS A 334 19.46 -18.89 -37.48
C HIS A 334 19.14 -20.16 -38.28
N GLN A 335 20.15 -20.78 -38.89
CA GLN A 335 19.97 -22.04 -39.62
C GLN A 335 19.45 -23.17 -38.71
N LEU A 336 19.95 -23.25 -37.48
CA LEU A 336 19.47 -24.21 -36.48
C LEU A 336 18.06 -23.85 -36.00
N SER A 337 17.76 -22.56 -35.83
CA SER A 337 16.39 -22.12 -35.52
C SER A 337 15.40 -22.52 -36.61
N TYR A 338 15.77 -22.37 -37.88
CA TYR A 338 14.92 -22.76 -39.00
C TYR A 338 14.68 -24.27 -39.05
N GLN A 339 15.69 -25.08 -38.70
CA GLN A 339 15.52 -26.54 -38.60
C GLN A 339 14.51 -26.92 -37.52
N LEU A 340 14.46 -26.21 -36.39
CA LEU A 340 13.46 -26.45 -35.34
C LEU A 340 12.03 -26.10 -35.78
N LEU A 341 11.87 -25.26 -36.79
CA LEU A 341 10.57 -24.85 -37.34
C LEU A 341 10.03 -25.81 -38.41
N VAL A 342 10.89 -26.62 -39.03
CA VAL A 342 10.50 -27.57 -40.09
C VAL A 342 9.43 -28.57 -39.61
N PRO A 343 9.55 -29.20 -38.43
CA PRO A 343 8.54 -30.15 -37.93
C PRO A 343 7.19 -29.51 -37.59
N LEU A 344 7.15 -28.18 -37.45
CA LEU A 344 5.93 -27.40 -37.27
C LEU A 344 5.28 -27.00 -38.63
N GLY A 345 5.84 -27.46 -39.75
CA GLY A 345 5.37 -27.14 -41.10
C GLY A 345 5.77 -25.75 -41.60
N ILE A 346 6.67 -25.06 -40.89
CA ILE A 346 7.11 -23.70 -41.23
C ILE A 346 8.43 -23.78 -42.00
N THR A 347 8.37 -23.56 -43.32
CA THR A 347 9.53 -23.67 -44.23
C THR A 347 9.66 -22.47 -45.17
N GLY A 348 10.80 -22.36 -45.85
CA GLY A 348 11.04 -21.31 -46.86
C GLY A 348 10.98 -19.90 -46.25
N VAL A 349 10.24 -19.00 -46.89
CA VAL A 349 10.08 -17.59 -46.45
C VAL A 349 9.33 -17.50 -45.10
N GLY A 350 8.55 -18.52 -44.73
CA GLY A 350 7.86 -18.56 -43.44
C GLY A 350 8.79 -18.68 -42.24
N ALA A 351 9.95 -19.34 -42.39
CA ALA A 351 10.90 -19.57 -41.31
C ALA A 351 11.54 -18.27 -40.74
N PRO A 352 12.06 -17.34 -41.54
CA PRO A 352 12.54 -16.06 -41.03
C PRO A 352 11.39 -15.22 -40.44
N ILE A 353 10.21 -15.19 -41.07
CA ILE A 353 9.06 -14.44 -40.55
C ILE A 353 8.68 -14.94 -39.16
N ALA A 354 8.60 -16.26 -38.97
CA ALA A 354 8.31 -16.88 -37.69
C ALA A 354 9.40 -16.58 -36.65
N LEU A 355 10.69 -16.73 -37.01
CA LEU A 355 11.80 -16.45 -36.09
C LEU A 355 11.79 -15.00 -35.60
N TYR A 356 11.75 -14.03 -36.51
CA TYR A 356 11.74 -12.61 -36.15
C TYR A 356 10.45 -12.22 -35.41
N GLY A 357 9.31 -12.77 -35.82
CA GLY A 357 8.02 -12.53 -35.16
C GLY A 357 7.98 -13.05 -33.72
N LEU A 358 8.42 -14.30 -33.50
CA LEU A 358 8.51 -14.90 -32.16
C LEU A 358 9.51 -14.15 -31.29
N ALA A 359 10.69 -13.81 -31.82
CA ALA A 359 11.69 -13.06 -31.05
C ALA A 359 11.20 -11.64 -30.68
N ALA A 360 10.49 -10.96 -31.59
CA ALA A 360 9.87 -9.67 -31.30
C ALA A 360 8.75 -9.79 -30.25
N MET A 361 7.94 -10.85 -30.32
CA MET A 361 6.92 -11.15 -29.32
C MET A 361 7.54 -11.38 -27.94
N ASP A 362 8.60 -12.17 -27.85
CA ASP A 362 9.33 -12.42 -26.60
C ASP A 362 9.85 -11.10 -25.99
N ILE A 363 10.49 -10.25 -26.79
CA ILE A 363 10.97 -8.94 -26.32
C ILE A 363 9.80 -8.07 -25.85
N ALA A 364 8.70 -8.03 -26.61
CA ALA A 364 7.51 -7.27 -26.25
C ALA A 364 6.88 -7.77 -24.95
N LEU A 365 6.79 -9.08 -24.73
CA LEU A 365 6.30 -9.67 -23.47
C LEU A 365 7.19 -9.31 -22.29
N GLY A 366 8.52 -9.37 -22.47
CA GLY A 366 9.50 -8.96 -21.47
C GLY A 366 9.35 -7.49 -21.08
N LEU A 367 9.30 -6.58 -22.06
CA LEU A 367 9.11 -5.15 -21.82
C LEU A 367 7.73 -4.84 -21.21
N ALA A 368 6.66 -5.49 -21.68
CA ALA A 368 5.31 -5.33 -21.13
C ALA A 368 5.23 -5.78 -19.66
N THR A 369 5.96 -6.85 -19.30
CA THR A 369 6.06 -7.35 -17.91
C THR A 369 6.74 -6.32 -17.00
N LEU A 370 7.80 -5.68 -17.48
CA LEU A 370 8.46 -4.58 -16.75
C LEU A 370 7.57 -3.34 -16.63
N ALA A 371 6.85 -3.00 -17.70
CA ALA A 371 5.96 -1.84 -17.77
C ALA A 371 4.64 -2.00 -16.98
N ARG A 372 4.33 -3.21 -16.47
CA ARG A 372 3.07 -3.55 -15.79
C ARG A 372 1.81 -3.25 -16.61
N PHE A 373 1.89 -3.33 -17.94
CA PHE A 373 0.75 -3.05 -18.80
C PHE A 373 -0.29 -4.17 -18.74
N ARG A 374 -1.52 -3.86 -18.27
CA ARG A 374 -2.62 -4.84 -18.10
C ARG A 374 -2.16 -6.14 -17.42
N PHE A 375 -1.45 -5.99 -16.31
CA PHE A 375 -0.62 -7.02 -15.70
C PHE A 375 -1.30 -8.39 -15.50
N ARG A 376 -2.51 -8.43 -14.91
CA ARG A 376 -3.24 -9.69 -14.67
C ARG A 376 -3.52 -10.45 -15.97
N SER A 377 -3.99 -9.74 -17.00
CA SER A 377 -4.25 -10.34 -18.31
C SER A 377 -2.94 -10.78 -18.97
N LEU A 378 -1.89 -9.95 -18.89
CA LEU A 378 -0.58 -10.26 -19.46
C LEU A 378 0.01 -11.58 -18.90
N MET A 379 -0.09 -11.82 -17.60
CA MET A 379 0.36 -13.08 -16.99
C MET A 379 -0.42 -14.30 -17.51
N LEU A 380 -1.73 -14.16 -17.71
CA LEU A 380 -2.55 -15.23 -18.32
C LEU A 380 -2.20 -15.46 -19.79
N TRP A 381 -1.94 -14.40 -20.54
CA TRP A 381 -1.49 -14.51 -21.94
C TRP A 381 -0.16 -15.26 -22.03
N GLN A 382 0.82 -14.91 -21.20
CA GLN A 382 2.10 -15.63 -21.13
C GLN A 382 1.90 -17.09 -20.74
N PHE A 383 1.00 -17.38 -19.80
CA PHE A 383 0.68 -18.74 -19.39
C PHE A 383 0.18 -19.56 -20.57
N TRP A 384 -0.81 -19.04 -21.31
CA TRP A 384 -1.37 -19.73 -22.47
C TRP A 384 -0.37 -19.87 -23.62
N ILE A 385 0.47 -18.87 -23.87
CA ILE A 385 1.55 -18.96 -24.87
C ILE A 385 2.51 -20.10 -24.49
N VAL A 386 2.98 -20.13 -23.24
CA VAL A 386 3.92 -21.15 -22.76
C VAL A 386 3.32 -22.54 -22.83
N LEU A 387 2.08 -22.69 -22.39
CA LEU A 387 1.37 -23.96 -22.46
C LEU A 387 1.18 -24.42 -23.92
N SER A 388 0.74 -23.52 -24.80
CA SER A 388 0.43 -23.84 -26.19
C SER A 388 1.67 -24.26 -26.97
N TYR A 389 2.77 -23.49 -26.87
CA TYR A 389 4.00 -23.89 -27.57
C TYR A 389 4.60 -25.16 -26.97
N SER A 390 4.48 -25.36 -25.65
CA SER A 390 4.99 -26.59 -25.00
C SER A 390 4.26 -27.82 -25.52
N LEU A 391 2.93 -27.75 -25.68
CA LEU A 391 2.14 -28.82 -26.28
C LEU A 391 2.50 -29.05 -27.75
N ALA A 392 2.74 -27.98 -28.52
CA ALA A 392 3.18 -28.08 -29.91
C ALA A 392 4.55 -28.76 -30.03
N VAL A 393 5.52 -28.42 -29.15
CA VAL A 393 6.84 -29.07 -29.11
C VAL A 393 6.69 -30.54 -28.73
N VAL A 394 5.84 -30.89 -27.76
CA VAL A 394 5.60 -32.31 -27.42
C VAL A 394 5.04 -33.09 -28.62
N ALA A 395 4.14 -32.49 -29.40
CA ALA A 395 3.51 -33.14 -30.55
C ALA A 395 4.44 -33.25 -31.77
N CYS A 396 5.22 -32.21 -32.06
CA CYS A 396 6.04 -32.11 -33.27
C CYS A 396 7.51 -32.53 -33.06
N LEU A 397 8.00 -32.48 -31.82
CA LEU A 397 9.40 -32.67 -31.43
C LEU A 397 9.48 -33.51 -30.12
N PRO A 398 8.98 -34.76 -30.12
CA PRO A 398 8.87 -35.58 -28.91
C PRO A 398 10.22 -35.86 -28.23
N GLU A 399 11.34 -35.73 -28.93
CA GLU A 399 12.69 -35.84 -28.37
C GLU A 399 12.95 -34.82 -27.25
N PHE A 400 12.29 -33.66 -27.27
CA PHE A 400 12.41 -32.64 -26.22
C PHE A 400 11.71 -33.04 -24.91
N LEU A 401 10.83 -34.05 -24.93
CA LEU A 401 10.18 -34.59 -23.74
C LEU A 401 11.17 -35.35 -22.83
N PHE A 402 12.08 -36.10 -23.44
CA PHE A 402 13.10 -36.92 -22.75
C PHE A 402 14.51 -36.32 -22.82
N HIS A 403 14.63 -35.07 -23.30
CA HIS A 403 15.91 -34.42 -23.45
C HIS A 403 16.59 -34.21 -22.08
N PRO A 404 17.89 -34.52 -21.93
CA PRO A 404 18.58 -34.55 -20.63
C PRO A 404 18.60 -33.19 -19.92
N PHE A 405 18.55 -32.09 -20.67
CA PHE A 405 18.51 -30.73 -20.10
C PHE A 405 17.09 -30.25 -19.73
N GLY A 406 16.06 -31.07 -19.97
CA GLY A 406 14.67 -30.87 -19.58
C GLY A 406 14.06 -29.51 -19.96
N PRO A 407 14.21 -29.01 -21.21
CA PRO A 407 13.75 -27.68 -21.59
C PRO A 407 12.22 -27.52 -21.41
N LEU A 408 11.43 -28.53 -21.78
CA LEU A 408 9.98 -28.51 -21.57
C LEU A 408 9.59 -28.70 -20.09
N LEU A 409 10.33 -29.54 -19.36
CA LEU A 409 10.06 -29.77 -17.94
C LEU A 409 10.22 -28.48 -17.11
N LYS A 410 11.16 -27.60 -17.49
CA LYS A 410 11.37 -26.29 -16.87
C LYS A 410 10.23 -25.31 -17.11
N ASN A 411 9.36 -25.54 -18.10
CA ASN A 411 8.18 -24.71 -18.33
C ASN A 411 7.08 -24.94 -17.28
N LEU A 412 7.00 -26.13 -16.67
CA LEU A 412 6.01 -26.42 -15.63
C LEU A 412 6.12 -25.49 -14.41
N PRO A 413 7.28 -25.34 -13.76
CA PRO A 413 7.42 -24.38 -12.67
C PRO A 413 7.28 -22.93 -13.17
N PHE A 414 7.68 -22.61 -14.41
CA PHE A 414 7.49 -21.28 -14.99
C PHE A 414 6.01 -20.91 -15.11
N LEU A 415 5.16 -21.84 -15.56
CA LEU A 415 3.70 -21.67 -15.60
C LEU A 415 3.13 -21.36 -14.20
N MET A 416 3.61 -22.07 -13.17
CA MET A 416 3.21 -21.78 -11.78
C MET A 416 3.68 -20.41 -11.32
N CYS A 417 4.91 -20.00 -11.66
CA CYS A 417 5.42 -18.67 -11.37
C CYS A 417 4.54 -17.55 -11.97
N LEU A 418 4.02 -17.73 -13.19
CA LEU A 418 3.10 -16.78 -13.82
C LEU A 418 1.78 -16.64 -13.05
N LEU A 419 1.21 -17.76 -12.60
CA LEU A 419 -0.01 -17.77 -11.79
C LEU A 419 0.22 -17.14 -10.41
N ILE A 420 1.32 -17.47 -9.74
CA ILE A 420 1.70 -16.88 -8.45
C ILE A 420 1.90 -15.38 -8.60
N LEU A 421 2.64 -14.94 -9.62
CA LEU A 421 2.90 -13.52 -9.84
C LEU A 421 1.62 -12.73 -10.16
N LYS A 422 0.68 -13.34 -10.90
CA LYS A 422 -0.65 -12.77 -11.15
C LYS A 422 -1.41 -12.47 -9.86
N GLU A 423 -1.40 -13.39 -8.89
CA GLU A 423 -2.05 -13.19 -7.60
C GLU A 423 -1.32 -12.13 -6.76
N LEU A 424 0.01 -12.22 -6.66
CA LEU A 424 0.79 -11.31 -5.83
C LEU A 424 0.70 -9.84 -6.27
N GLU A 425 0.86 -9.53 -7.56
CA GLU A 425 0.81 -8.15 -8.07
C GLU A 425 -0.60 -7.66 -8.45
N GLY A 426 -1.60 -8.54 -8.40
CA GLY A 426 -2.98 -8.24 -8.81
C GLY A 426 -3.77 -7.30 -7.88
N GLU A 427 -3.35 -7.14 -6.63
CA GLU A 427 -4.10 -6.34 -5.62
C GLU A 427 -3.87 -4.83 -5.73
N GLN A 428 -2.86 -4.37 -6.47
CA GLN A 428 -2.46 -2.96 -6.55
C GLN A 428 -2.98 -2.23 -7.80
N SER A 429 -3.77 -2.87 -8.66
CA SER A 429 -4.35 -2.27 -9.88
C SER A 429 -5.77 -1.78 -9.69
#